data_AF-A0A420YDR3-F1
#
_entry.id   AF-A0A420YDR3-F1
#
_cell.length_a   1.000
_cell.length_b   1.000
_cell.length_c   1.000
_cell.angle_alpha   90.00
_cell.angle_beta   90.00
_cell.angle_gamma   90.00
#
_symmetry.space_group_name_H-M   'P 1'
#
loop_
_entity.id
_entity.type
_entity.pdbx_description
1 polymer ?
#
loop_
_entity_poly.entity_id
_entity_poly.type
_entity_poly.pdbx_seq_one_letter_code
_entity_poly.pdbx_strand_id
1 'polypeptide(L)'
;MDDTSRKAYLQSLKTQRKKAHAALEEEKLARTAQAKANRLNNGKSPRKAGKEQATTEAVPPEDGLFDPASSAEPTAITPTPNTNTTPRAIAPGITPGTSADLIDGATGLTEPRALDGAKPSPLYAHLNSKGYFITPGLRFGGDYSVYPGDPFRYHAHFMATKYGWEEEITMLDLVASGRLGTAVKKGYMLAGQKPRTEGDGSKDLINGGEVRAFCMEWAGM
;
A
#
# COMPACT_ATOMS: atom_id res chain seq x y z
N MET A 1 2.74 16.53 7.20
CA MET A 1 2.19 16.60 5.84
C MET A 1 0.94 17.44 5.92
N ASP A 2 0.87 18.51 5.14
CA ASP A 2 -0.31 19.37 5.08
C ASP A 2 -1.44 18.65 4.33
N ASP A 3 -2.69 18.85 4.75
CA ASP A 3 -3.85 18.17 4.16
C ASP A 3 -4.02 18.46 2.67
N THR A 4 -3.60 19.64 2.23
CA THR A 4 -3.59 20.05 0.81
C THR A 4 -2.63 19.20 -0.01
N SER A 5 -1.41 18.98 0.48
CA SER A 5 -0.40 18.14 -0.15
C SER A 5 -0.85 16.68 -0.21
N ARG A 6 -1.50 16.17 0.85
CA ARG A 6 -2.07 14.82 0.87
C ARG A 6 -3.16 14.66 -0.18
N LYS A 7 -4.08 15.62 -0.30
CA LYS A 7 -5.16 15.60 -1.31
C LYS A 7 -4.61 15.64 -2.74
N ALA A 8 -3.61 16.49 -3.00
CA ALA A 8 -2.96 16.59 -4.31
C ALA A 8 -2.27 15.26 -4.71
N TYR A 9 -1.57 14.62 -3.78
CA TYR A 9 -0.95 13.31 -4.01
C TYR A 9 -1.98 12.21 -4.29
N LEU A 10 -3.08 12.16 -3.54
CA LEU A 10 -4.15 11.19 -3.80
C LEU A 10 -4.82 11.43 -5.17
N GLN A 11 -4.92 12.67 -5.61
CA GLN A 11 -5.41 13.00 -6.95
C GLN A 11 -4.43 12.56 -8.05
N SER A 12 -3.12 12.75 -7.86
CA SER A 12 -2.13 12.30 -8.85
C SER A 12 -2.17 10.78 -9.03
N LEU A 13 -2.28 10.01 -7.94
CA LEU A 13 -2.43 8.55 -7.99
C LEU A 13 -3.71 8.12 -8.73
N LYS A 14 -4.83 8.81 -8.51
CA LYS A 14 -6.09 8.52 -9.23
C LYS A 14 -5.95 8.76 -10.74
N THR A 15 -5.28 9.85 -11.12
CA THR A 15 -5.05 10.19 -12.54
C THR A 15 -4.12 9.18 -13.20
N GLN A 16 -3.04 8.78 -12.51
CA GLN A 16 -2.12 7.75 -13.00
C GLN A 16 -2.83 6.40 -13.19
N ARG A 17 -3.66 5.98 -12.23
CA ARG A 17 -4.49 4.76 -12.37
C ARG A 17 -5.42 4.83 -13.58
N LYS A 18 -6.10 5.96 -13.79
CA LYS A 18 -6.99 6.16 -14.95
C LYS A 18 -6.22 6.08 -16.27
N LYS A 19 -5.05 6.72 -16.36
CA LYS A 19 -4.19 6.69 -17.56
C LYS A 19 -3.70 5.29 -17.86
N ALA A 20 -3.23 4.55 -16.85
CA ALA A 20 -2.79 3.17 -17.01
C ALA A 20 -3.93 2.25 -17.48
N HIS A 21 -5.13 2.43 -16.94
CA HIS A 21 -6.31 1.66 -17.37
C HIS A 21 -6.71 1.98 -18.82
N ALA A 22 -6.67 3.25 -19.21
CA ALA A 22 -6.96 3.66 -20.60
C ALA A 22 -5.97 3.03 -21.59
N ALA A 23 -4.67 3.03 -21.25
CA ALA A 23 -3.63 2.41 -22.07
C ALA A 23 -3.85 0.89 -22.22
N LEU A 24 -4.20 0.19 -21.13
CA LEU A 24 -4.50 -1.24 -21.16
C LEU A 24 -5.72 -1.58 -22.03
N GLU A 25 -6.77 -0.74 -22.00
CA GLU A 25 -7.95 -0.94 -22.84
C GLU A 25 -7.64 -0.67 -24.32
N GLU A 26 -6.85 0.37 -24.63
CA GLU A 26 -6.38 0.64 -25.99
C GLU A 26 -5.57 -0.53 -26.55
N GLU A 27 -4.66 -1.11 -25.75
CA GLU A 27 -3.86 -2.27 -26.14
C GLU A 27 -4.74 -3.51 -26.38
N LYS A 28 -5.73 -3.78 -25.53
CA LYS A 28 -6.70 -4.87 -25.73
C LYS A 28 -7.50 -4.68 -27.01
N LEU A 29 -7.96 -3.45 -27.29
CA LEU A 29 -8.70 -3.15 -28.51
C LEU A 29 -7.81 -3.33 -29.75
N ALA A 30 -6.56 -2.87 -29.71
CA ALA A 30 -5.59 -3.09 -30.78
C ALA A 30 -5.32 -4.58 -31.02
N ARG A 31 -5.12 -5.36 -29.95
CA ARG A 31 -4.88 -6.81 -30.04
C ARG A 31 -6.07 -7.57 -30.61
N THR A 32 -7.29 -7.21 -30.19
CA THR A 32 -8.51 -7.84 -30.72
C THR A 32 -8.78 -7.44 -32.17
N ALA A 33 -8.48 -6.20 -32.57
CA ALA A 33 -8.56 -5.76 -33.96
C ALA A 33 -7.55 -6.50 -34.86
N GLN A 34 -6.30 -6.66 -34.41
CA GLN A 34 -5.27 -7.44 -35.10
C GLN A 34 -5.68 -8.93 -35.24
N ALA A 35 -6.22 -9.53 -34.17
CA ALA A 35 -6.70 -10.92 -34.21
C ALA A 35 -7.85 -11.11 -35.23
N LYS A 36 -8.76 -10.14 -35.34
CA LYS A 36 -9.83 -10.14 -36.35
C LYS A 36 -9.25 -9.99 -37.77
N ALA A 37 -8.31 -9.08 -38.00
CA ALA A 37 -7.68 -8.88 -39.30
C ALA A 37 -6.93 -10.14 -39.79
N ASN A 38 -6.21 -10.82 -38.90
CA ASN A 38 -5.52 -12.08 -39.23
C ASN A 38 -6.49 -13.21 -39.59
N ARG A 39 -7.67 -13.29 -38.95
CA ARG A 39 -8.72 -14.27 -39.31
C ARG A 39 -9.30 -14.02 -40.72
N LEU A 40 -9.47 -12.76 -41.11
CA LEU A 40 -9.96 -12.39 -42.44
C LEU A 40 -8.95 -12.71 -43.55
N ASN A 41 -7.65 -12.54 -43.30
CA ASN A 41 -6.61 -12.88 -44.28
C ASN A 41 -6.39 -14.39 -44.46
N ASN A 42 -6.57 -15.20 -43.41
CA ASN A 42 -6.51 -16.67 -43.52
C ASN A 42 -7.78 -17.32 -44.10
N GLY A 43 -8.83 -16.55 -44.39
CA GLY A 43 -10.11 -17.03 -44.95
C GLY A 43 -10.11 -17.35 -46.45
N LYS A 44 -8.97 -17.19 -47.15
CA LYS A 44 -8.83 -17.53 -48.58
C LYS A 44 -7.87 -18.72 -48.77
N SER A 45 -8.30 -19.90 -48.34
CA SER A 45 -7.76 -21.17 -48.86
C SER A 45 -8.94 -22.07 -49.25
N PRO A 46 -8.97 -22.65 -50.46
CA PRO A 46 -10.13 -23.38 -50.94
C PRO A 46 -10.30 -24.72 -50.20
N ARG A 47 -11.55 -25.00 -49.83
CA ARG A 47 -12.02 -26.26 -49.24
C ARG A 47 -11.60 -27.49 -50.08
N LYS A 48 -11.08 -28.52 -49.41
CA LYS A 48 -11.28 -29.92 -49.80
C LYS A 48 -12.10 -30.61 -48.71
N ALA A 49 -13.18 -31.25 -49.12
CA ALA A 49 -14.27 -31.76 -48.29
C ALA A 49 -13.92 -33.01 -47.47
N GLY A 50 -14.57 -33.17 -46.31
CA GLY A 50 -14.54 -34.40 -45.52
C GLY A 50 -15.37 -34.35 -44.23
N LYS A 51 -16.68 -34.65 -44.37
CA LYS A 51 -17.70 -35.22 -43.46
C LYS A 51 -17.87 -34.79 -41.98
N GLU A 52 -19.15 -34.81 -41.61
CA GLU A 52 -19.84 -34.43 -40.37
C GLU A 52 -19.57 -35.34 -39.16
N GLN A 53 -19.56 -34.79 -37.93
CA GLN A 53 -20.52 -35.17 -36.86
C GLN A 53 -20.46 -34.28 -35.59
N ALA A 54 -21.66 -33.82 -35.19
CA ALA A 54 -22.22 -33.42 -33.89
C ALA A 54 -21.37 -32.96 -32.67
N THR A 55 -21.60 -31.70 -32.28
CA THR A 55 -21.82 -31.08 -30.94
C THR A 55 -21.41 -31.79 -29.64
N THR A 56 -20.54 -31.14 -28.86
CA THR A 56 -20.80 -30.66 -27.47
C THR A 56 -19.79 -29.56 -27.07
N GLU A 57 -20.20 -28.71 -26.12
CA GLU A 57 -19.66 -27.41 -25.70
C GLU A 57 -18.19 -27.40 -25.26
N ALA A 58 -17.46 -26.35 -25.65
CA ALA A 58 -16.05 -26.13 -25.32
C ALA A 58 -15.91 -25.29 -24.03
N VAL A 59 -15.47 -25.95 -22.96
CA VAL A 59 -14.93 -25.34 -21.73
C VAL A 59 -13.50 -24.84 -22.04
N PRO A 60 -13.07 -23.65 -21.59
CA PRO A 60 -11.71 -23.16 -21.82
C PRO A 60 -10.69 -24.04 -21.08
N PRO A 61 -9.46 -24.22 -21.59
CA PRO A 61 -8.46 -25.01 -20.89
C PRO A 61 -8.06 -24.30 -19.59
N GLU A 62 -8.25 -25.00 -18.48
CA GLU A 62 -7.68 -24.69 -17.19
C GLU A 62 -6.17 -24.95 -17.24
N ASP A 63 -5.37 -23.91 -17.08
CA ASP A 63 -3.91 -24.04 -16.93
C ASP A 63 -3.62 -24.66 -15.56
N GLY A 64 -3.37 -25.97 -15.56
CA GLY A 64 -2.90 -26.72 -14.40
C GLY A 64 -1.55 -26.18 -13.91
N LEU A 65 -1.55 -25.56 -12.74
CA LEU A 65 -0.44 -24.80 -12.16
C LEU A 65 0.63 -25.67 -11.48
N PHE A 66 0.48 -26.99 -11.40
CA PHE A 66 1.43 -27.85 -10.71
C PHE A 66 1.53 -29.22 -11.37
N ASP A 67 2.55 -29.40 -12.19
CA ASP A 67 3.07 -30.73 -12.51
C ASP A 67 4.49 -30.86 -11.96
N PRO A 68 4.80 -31.87 -11.11
CA PRO A 68 6.09 -32.01 -10.47
C PRO A 68 6.95 -33.04 -11.19
N ALA A 69 8.06 -32.62 -11.78
CA ALA A 69 9.34 -33.34 -11.80
C ALA A 69 10.30 -32.74 -12.83
N SER A 70 11.50 -32.34 -12.39
CA SER A 70 12.69 -33.17 -12.59
C SER A 70 13.95 -32.38 -12.27
N SER A 71 14.62 -32.83 -11.21
CA SER A 71 16.05 -32.71 -10.89
C SER A 71 16.97 -32.24 -12.03
N ALA A 72 17.65 -31.12 -11.81
CA ALA A 72 19.04 -30.90 -12.22
C ALA A 72 19.69 -29.74 -11.41
N GLU A 73 20.62 -30.08 -10.51
CA GLU A 73 21.78 -29.24 -10.18
C GLU A 73 22.73 -29.22 -11.41
N PRO A 74 23.62 -28.22 -11.65
CA PRO A 74 24.51 -27.62 -10.64
C PRO A 74 24.99 -26.15 -10.85
N THR A 75 25.82 -25.73 -9.88
CA THR A 75 26.98 -24.81 -9.98
C THR A 75 26.81 -23.35 -9.57
N ALA A 76 27.57 -22.98 -8.54
CA ALA A 76 27.74 -21.64 -8.00
C ALA A 76 28.33 -20.67 -9.02
N ILE A 77 27.75 -19.46 -9.09
CA ILE A 77 28.25 -18.34 -9.89
C ILE A 77 28.54 -17.17 -8.94
N THR A 78 29.81 -16.80 -8.87
CA THR A 78 30.33 -15.65 -8.11
C THR A 78 29.80 -14.33 -8.69
N PRO A 79 29.33 -13.36 -7.89
CA PRO A 79 28.82 -12.09 -8.41
C PRO A 79 29.96 -11.12 -8.74
N THR A 80 30.08 -10.73 -10.01
CA THR A 80 30.78 -9.50 -10.42
C THR A 80 29.75 -8.42 -10.74
N PRO A 81 29.94 -7.16 -10.28
CA PRO A 81 29.01 -6.08 -10.54
C PRO A 81 29.31 -5.47 -11.91
N ASN A 82 28.51 -5.80 -12.92
CA ASN A 82 28.52 -5.08 -14.19
C ASN A 82 27.35 -4.09 -14.23
N THR A 83 27.66 -2.85 -13.87
CA THR A 83 26.87 -1.68 -14.21
C THR A 83 27.02 -1.44 -15.72
N ASN A 84 26.04 -1.83 -16.52
CA ASN A 84 25.82 -1.27 -17.85
C ASN A 84 24.34 -1.43 -18.23
N THR A 85 23.62 -0.33 -18.06
CA THR A 85 22.20 -0.15 -18.36
C THR A 85 22.00 -0.14 -19.87
N THR A 86 21.50 -1.25 -20.42
CA THR A 86 20.73 -1.23 -21.67
C THR A 86 19.32 -1.71 -21.34
N PRO A 87 18.26 -1.01 -21.77
CA PRO A 87 16.89 -1.44 -21.52
C PRO A 87 16.62 -2.70 -22.36
N ARG A 88 16.80 -3.87 -21.75
CA ARG A 88 16.38 -5.14 -22.33
C ARG A 88 14.87 -5.18 -22.24
N ALA A 89 14.19 -5.21 -23.38
CA ALA A 89 12.75 -5.41 -23.44
C ALA A 89 12.38 -6.69 -22.67
N ILE A 90 11.65 -6.55 -21.56
CA ILE A 90 11.21 -7.66 -20.72
C ILE A 90 10.16 -8.43 -21.51
N ALA A 91 10.42 -9.71 -21.80
CA ALA A 91 9.42 -10.58 -22.39
C ALA A 91 8.23 -10.73 -21.41
N PRO A 92 6.98 -10.59 -21.87
CA PRO A 92 5.81 -10.67 -21.01
C PRO A 92 5.74 -12.08 -20.40
N GLY A 93 5.99 -12.20 -19.09
CA GLY A 93 5.95 -13.46 -18.36
C GLY A 93 7.08 -13.67 -17.35
N ILE A 94 8.13 -12.84 -17.36
CA ILE A 94 9.21 -12.91 -16.36
C ILE A 94 9.04 -11.75 -15.38
N THR A 95 8.72 -12.06 -14.12
CA THR A 95 8.82 -11.09 -13.04
C THR A 95 10.30 -10.83 -12.75
N PRO A 96 10.81 -9.61 -12.93
CA PRO A 96 12.22 -9.35 -12.62
C PRO A 96 12.46 -9.55 -11.11
N GLY A 97 13.61 -10.14 -10.76
CA GLY A 97 14.01 -10.33 -9.36
C GLY A 97 14.36 -9.04 -8.62
N THR A 98 14.31 -7.89 -9.32
CA THR A 98 14.51 -6.57 -8.74
C THR A 98 13.45 -5.62 -9.27
N SER A 99 12.99 -4.71 -8.42
CA SER A 99 12.04 -3.66 -8.80
C SER A 99 12.68 -2.51 -9.58
N ALA A 100 13.99 -2.56 -9.89
CA ALA A 100 14.72 -1.45 -10.50
C ALA A 100 14.15 -1.07 -11.87
N ASP A 101 13.84 -2.05 -12.72
CA ASP A 101 13.31 -1.82 -14.07
C ASP A 101 11.81 -1.44 -14.09
N LEU A 102 11.12 -1.57 -12.95
CA LEU A 102 9.72 -1.16 -12.78
C LEU A 102 9.57 0.28 -12.31
N ILE A 103 10.66 0.90 -11.86
CA ILE A 103 10.70 2.30 -11.47
C ILE A 103 11.06 3.08 -12.73
N ASP A 104 10.04 3.67 -13.37
CA ASP A 104 10.25 4.56 -14.51
C ASP A 104 11.23 5.67 -14.09
N GLY A 105 12.41 5.69 -14.70
CA GLY A 105 13.47 6.68 -14.46
C GLY A 105 13.04 8.12 -14.77
N ALA A 106 11.85 8.30 -15.37
CA ALA A 106 11.20 9.59 -15.55
C ALA A 106 10.50 10.11 -14.28
N THR A 107 10.41 9.32 -13.20
CA THR A 107 10.24 9.90 -11.87
C THR A 107 11.58 10.51 -11.50
N GLY A 108 11.80 11.76 -11.94
CA GLY A 108 12.91 12.56 -11.45
C GLY A 108 12.92 12.38 -9.95
N LEU A 109 13.95 11.69 -9.45
CA LEU A 109 14.18 11.45 -8.04
C LEU A 109 14.26 12.85 -7.47
N THR A 110 13.11 13.32 -6.98
CA THR A 110 13.04 14.53 -6.20
C THR A 110 13.97 14.20 -5.07
N GLU A 111 15.13 14.88 -5.06
CA GLU A 111 16.13 14.86 -3.99
C GLU A 111 15.45 14.45 -2.69
N PRO A 112 15.91 13.39 -1.99
CA PRO A 112 15.22 12.86 -0.82
C PRO A 112 14.87 14.06 0.03
N ARG A 113 13.58 14.45 0.02
CA ARG A 113 13.22 15.77 0.51
C ARG A 113 13.66 15.75 1.94
N ALA A 114 14.68 16.56 2.25
CA ALA A 114 15.08 16.79 3.61
C ALA A 114 13.77 17.01 4.35
N LEU A 115 13.51 16.21 5.39
CA LEU A 115 12.34 16.37 6.24
C LEU A 115 12.54 17.68 7.03
N ASP A 116 12.62 18.79 6.31
CA ASP A 116 12.82 20.13 6.81
C ASP A 116 11.65 20.42 7.74
N GLY A 117 11.96 20.43 9.03
CA GLY A 117 11.05 20.90 10.06
C GLY A 117 9.74 20.11 10.18
N ALA A 118 9.73 18.79 9.94
CA ALA A 118 8.57 17.97 10.25
C ALA A 118 8.29 18.07 11.76
N LYS A 119 7.36 18.97 12.13
CA LYS A 119 6.96 19.17 13.52
C LYS A 119 6.55 17.82 14.11
N PRO A 120 7.05 17.47 15.31
CA PRO A 120 6.65 16.22 15.95
C PRO A 120 5.13 16.20 16.06
N SER A 121 4.54 15.04 15.78
CA SER A 121 3.10 14.84 15.90
C SER A 121 2.63 15.31 17.28
N PRO A 122 1.54 16.10 17.38
CA PRO A 122 1.02 16.57 18.67
C PRO A 122 0.77 15.44 19.67
N LEU A 123 0.27 14.30 19.18
CA LEU A 123 0.07 13.10 19.99
C LEU A 123 1.38 12.54 20.54
N TYR A 124 2.43 12.51 19.72
CA TYR A 124 3.76 12.07 20.15
C TYR A 124 4.30 13.00 21.23
N ALA A 125 4.24 14.32 21.02
CA ALA A 125 4.68 15.31 22.00
C ALA A 125 3.91 15.19 23.32
N HIS A 126 2.59 15.01 23.25
CA HIS A 126 1.73 14.83 24.42
C HIS A 126 2.11 13.59 25.23
N LEU A 127 2.21 12.42 24.60
CA LEU A 127 2.56 11.17 25.28
C LEU A 127 3.99 11.18 25.82
N ASN A 128 4.93 11.74 25.06
CA ASN A 128 6.33 11.86 25.47
C ASN A 128 6.47 12.81 26.68
N SER A 129 5.69 13.91 26.73
CA SER A 129 5.66 14.83 27.89
C SER A 129 5.14 14.16 29.17
N LYS A 130 4.34 13.11 29.02
CA LYS A 130 3.81 12.28 30.12
C LYS A 130 4.76 11.15 30.53
N GLY A 131 5.93 11.03 29.91
CA GLY A 131 6.93 10.00 30.23
C GLY A 131 6.70 8.63 29.59
N TYR A 132 5.79 8.52 28.62
CA TYR A 132 5.62 7.27 27.87
C TYR A 132 6.72 7.08 26.83
N PHE A 133 7.14 5.84 26.65
CA PHE A 133 8.02 5.45 25.56
C PHE A 133 7.17 5.07 24.35
N ILE A 134 7.62 5.45 23.16
CA ILE A 134 6.80 5.37 21.95
C ILE A 134 7.62 4.76 20.82
N THR A 135 7.05 3.77 20.14
CA THR A 135 7.61 3.20 18.90
C THR A 135 6.57 3.23 17.78
N PRO A 136 6.96 3.09 16.49
CA PRO A 136 6.00 3.02 15.39
C PRO A 136 4.96 1.90 15.57
N GLY A 137 3.69 2.22 15.36
CA GLY A 137 2.55 1.32 15.58
C GLY A 137 2.09 0.52 14.37
N LEU A 138 2.67 0.74 13.18
CA LEU A 138 2.14 0.26 11.89
C LEU A 138 1.88 -1.25 11.86
N ARG A 139 2.73 -2.06 12.50
CA ARG A 139 2.58 -3.52 12.58
C ARG A 139 1.27 -3.96 13.24
N PHE A 140 0.71 -3.14 14.13
CA PHE A 140 -0.48 -3.44 14.91
C PHE A 140 -1.67 -2.55 14.51
N GLY A 141 -1.57 -1.83 13.39
CA GLY A 141 -2.66 -1.02 12.85
C GLY A 141 -2.94 0.29 13.61
N GLY A 142 -1.94 0.84 14.30
CA GLY A 142 -2.01 2.19 14.87
C GLY A 142 -0.85 3.05 14.39
N ASP A 143 -0.87 4.34 14.73
CA ASP A 143 0.27 5.23 14.46
C ASP A 143 1.45 4.91 15.40
N TYR A 144 1.14 4.60 16.67
CA TYR A 144 2.13 4.42 17.72
C TYR A 144 1.83 3.21 18.61
N SER A 145 2.89 2.52 19.05
CA SER A 145 2.86 1.61 20.20
C SER A 145 3.37 2.37 21.42
N VAL A 146 2.57 2.40 22.49
CA VAL A 146 2.85 3.23 23.68
C VAL A 146 3.14 2.35 24.88
N TYR A 147 4.26 2.60 25.54
CA TYR A 147 4.81 1.79 26.61
C TYR A 147 4.92 2.62 27.89
N PRO A 148 4.61 2.06 29.07
CA PRO A 148 4.74 2.76 30.36
C PRO A 148 6.21 2.98 30.77
N GLY A 149 7.16 2.35 30.09
CA GLY A 149 8.59 2.40 30.37
C GLY A 149 9.39 1.88 29.17
N ASP A 150 10.68 1.58 29.39
CA ASP A 150 11.59 1.06 28.36
C ASP A 150 10.96 -0.08 27.52
N PRO A 151 10.84 0.06 26.18
CA PRO A 151 10.27 -0.96 25.30
C PRO A 151 10.97 -2.33 25.37
N PHE A 152 12.21 -2.40 25.84
CA PHE A 152 12.91 -3.67 26.05
C PHE A 152 12.47 -4.39 27.33
N ARG A 153 11.85 -3.69 28.28
CA ARG A 153 11.40 -4.23 29.58
C ARG A 153 9.90 -4.35 29.69
N TYR A 154 9.15 -3.47 29.02
CA TYR A 154 7.70 -3.41 29.10
C TYR A 154 7.06 -3.75 27.76
N HIS A 155 5.87 -4.36 27.81
CA HIS A 155 5.01 -4.46 26.64
C HIS A 155 4.26 -3.15 26.42
N ALA A 156 3.89 -2.86 25.17
CA ALA A 156 3.04 -1.71 24.88
C ALA A 156 1.67 -1.93 25.53
N HIS A 157 1.20 -0.93 26.28
CA HIS A 157 -0.13 -0.95 26.89
C HIS A 157 -1.20 -0.42 25.92
N PHE A 158 -0.82 0.54 25.06
CA PHE A 158 -1.75 1.16 24.14
C PHE A 158 -1.27 1.08 22.69
N MET A 159 -2.23 0.91 21.79
CA MET A 159 -2.09 1.22 20.37
C MET A 159 -2.75 2.56 20.12
N ALA A 160 -1.96 3.60 19.84
CA ALA A 160 -2.47 4.96 19.68
C ALA A 160 -2.59 5.36 18.21
N THR A 161 -3.73 5.96 17.87
CA THR A 161 -4.02 6.52 16.54
C THR A 161 -4.47 7.96 16.70
N LYS A 162 -3.97 8.84 15.84
CA LYS A 162 -4.34 10.25 15.81
C LYS A 162 -5.54 10.46 14.89
N TYR A 163 -6.43 11.33 15.32
CA TYR A 163 -7.55 11.84 14.53
C TYR A 163 -7.54 13.37 14.55
N GLY A 164 -8.08 14.00 13.53
CA GLY A 164 -8.43 15.41 13.56
C GLY A 164 -9.49 15.70 14.62
N TRP A 165 -9.53 16.93 15.13
CA TRP A 165 -10.46 17.31 16.20
C TRP A 165 -11.93 17.10 15.85
N GLU A 166 -12.29 17.43 14.60
CA GLU A 166 -13.63 17.29 14.03
C GLU A 166 -13.64 16.21 12.94
N GLU A 167 -12.65 15.31 12.93
CA GLU A 167 -12.62 14.22 11.98
C GLU A 167 -13.71 13.20 12.34
N GLU A 168 -14.61 12.93 11.40
CA GLU A 168 -15.59 11.87 11.54
C GLU A 168 -14.90 10.51 11.53
N ILE A 169 -15.01 9.78 12.64
CA ILE A 169 -14.47 8.42 12.75
C ILE A 169 -15.56 7.45 12.31
N THR A 170 -15.29 6.65 11.29
CA THR A 170 -16.28 5.66 10.83
C THR A 170 -16.45 4.55 11.87
N MET A 171 -17.67 4.03 11.99
CA MET A 171 -17.94 2.91 12.91
C MET A 171 -17.11 1.67 12.56
N LEU A 172 -16.82 1.45 11.28
CA LEU A 172 -15.99 0.33 10.85
C LEU A 172 -14.54 0.49 11.31
N ASP A 173 -14.00 1.71 11.30
CA ASP A 173 -12.64 1.99 11.80
C ASP A 173 -12.55 1.75 13.30
N LEU A 174 -13.57 2.13 14.07
CA LEU A 174 -13.64 1.84 15.51
C LEU A 174 -13.67 0.33 15.78
N VAL A 175 -14.52 -0.42 15.07
CA VAL A 175 -14.61 -1.88 15.20
C VAL A 175 -13.30 -2.56 14.79
N ALA A 176 -12.71 -2.16 13.66
CA ALA A 176 -11.44 -2.71 13.17
C ALA A 176 -10.28 -2.42 14.12
N SER A 177 -10.20 -1.18 14.61
CA SER A 177 -9.17 -0.74 15.55
C SER A 177 -9.29 -1.45 16.90
N GLY A 178 -10.52 -1.56 17.41
CA GLY A 178 -10.82 -2.33 18.63
C GLY A 178 -10.39 -3.78 18.48
N ARG A 179 -10.75 -4.44 17.36
CA ARG A 179 -10.34 -5.82 17.05
C ARG A 179 -8.81 -5.98 17.02
N LEU A 180 -8.09 -5.06 16.38
CA LEU A 180 -6.63 -5.12 16.28
C LEU A 180 -5.95 -4.94 17.65
N GLY A 181 -6.46 -4.01 18.47
CA GLY A 181 -5.95 -3.79 19.83
C GLY A 181 -6.17 -5.00 20.75
N THR A 182 -7.40 -5.52 20.81
CA THR A 182 -7.73 -6.63 21.71
C THR A 182 -7.09 -7.95 21.30
N ALA A 183 -6.86 -8.19 20.01
CA ALA A 183 -6.15 -9.39 19.54
C ALA A 183 -4.74 -9.51 20.14
N VAL A 184 -4.12 -8.40 20.51
CA VAL A 184 -2.79 -8.35 21.13
C VAL A 184 -2.83 -7.88 22.60
N LYS A 185 -4.01 -7.89 23.23
CA LYS A 185 -4.22 -7.47 24.64
C LYS A 185 -3.72 -6.04 24.93
N LYS A 186 -3.92 -5.12 23.99
CA LYS A 186 -3.59 -3.69 24.14
C LYS A 186 -4.86 -2.86 24.14
N GLY A 187 -4.89 -1.78 24.92
CA GLY A 187 -5.95 -0.78 24.82
C GLY A 187 -5.82 0.00 23.52
N TYR A 188 -6.93 0.26 22.84
CA TYR A 188 -6.91 1.15 21.67
C TYR A 188 -7.10 2.60 22.13
N MET A 189 -6.16 3.48 21.79
CA MET A 189 -6.18 4.89 22.17
C MET A 189 -6.42 5.75 20.94
N LEU A 190 -7.48 6.54 20.97
CA LEU A 190 -7.76 7.58 19.98
C LEU A 190 -7.45 8.94 20.58
N ALA A 191 -6.77 9.79 19.82
CA ALA A 191 -6.41 11.12 20.30
C ALA A 191 -6.52 12.19 19.22
N GLY A 192 -6.92 13.39 19.62
CA GLY A 192 -7.06 14.55 18.76
C GLY A 192 -6.56 15.82 19.43
N GLN A 193 -6.04 16.75 18.63
CA GLN A 193 -5.58 18.06 19.09
C GLN A 193 -6.64 19.11 18.80
N LYS A 194 -7.06 19.85 19.82
CA LYS A 194 -7.97 20.99 19.70
C LYS A 194 -7.33 22.07 18.81
N PRO A 195 -8.03 22.58 17.79
CA PRO A 195 -7.53 23.69 17.00
C PRO A 195 -7.36 24.92 17.89
N ARG A 196 -6.28 25.68 17.66
CA ARG A 196 -6.02 26.91 18.40
C ARG A 196 -7.03 27.98 17.96
N THR A 197 -7.89 28.40 18.87
CA THR A 197 -8.73 29.60 18.68
C THR A 197 -7.96 30.82 19.19
N GLU A 198 -8.01 31.94 18.45
CA GLU A 198 -7.41 33.21 18.90
C GLU A 198 -8.15 33.70 20.15
N GLY A 199 -7.53 33.54 21.32
CA GLY A 199 -8.11 33.90 22.62
C GLY A 199 -7.79 32.91 23.75
N ASP A 200 -7.39 31.68 23.43
CA ASP A 200 -7.02 30.67 24.44
C ASP A 200 -5.55 30.89 24.86
N GLY A 201 -5.34 31.74 25.87
CA GLY A 201 -4.04 32.18 26.38
C GLY A 201 -3.29 31.15 27.22
N SER A 202 -3.55 29.85 27.08
CA SER A 202 -2.84 28.84 27.88
C SER A 202 -1.40 28.64 27.38
N LYS A 203 -0.43 29.01 28.23
CA LYS A 203 1.01 29.00 27.98
C LYS A 203 1.69 27.64 28.20
N ASP A 204 0.95 26.58 28.52
CA ASP A 204 1.55 25.40 29.15
C ASP A 204 1.60 24.12 28.30
N LEU A 205 1.36 24.20 27.00
CA LEU A 205 1.47 23.03 26.14
C LEU A 205 2.55 23.26 25.07
N ILE A 206 3.71 22.65 25.31
CA ILE A 206 4.85 22.55 24.40
C ILE A 206 4.31 22.27 22.98
N ASN A 207 4.27 23.29 22.14
CA ASN A 207 3.84 23.25 20.73
C ASN A 207 2.39 22.83 20.44
N GLY A 208 1.41 23.65 20.83
CA GLY A 208 0.34 23.98 19.87
C GLY A 208 -1.08 23.46 20.10
N GLY A 209 -1.55 23.34 21.35
CA GLY A 209 -2.99 23.16 21.66
C GLY A 209 -3.28 21.96 22.54
N GLU A 210 -4.44 21.97 23.20
CA GLU A 210 -4.93 20.90 24.07
C GLU A 210 -5.08 19.58 23.30
N VAL A 211 -4.39 18.52 23.71
CA VAL A 211 -4.56 17.17 23.15
C VAL A 211 -5.43 16.35 24.09
N ARG A 212 -6.51 15.77 23.56
CA ARG A 212 -7.36 14.82 24.29
C ARG A 212 -7.12 13.42 23.76
N ALA A 213 -7.04 12.47 24.68
CA ALA A 213 -6.89 11.05 24.38
C ALA A 213 -7.94 10.25 25.14
N PHE A 214 -8.57 9.31 24.44
CA PHE A 214 -9.55 8.39 24.99
C PHE A 214 -9.08 6.96 24.73
N CYS A 215 -9.32 6.06 25.68
CA CYS A 215 -9.10 4.64 25.49
C CYS A 215 -10.45 3.96 25.26
N MET A 216 -10.48 3.05 24.30
CA MET A 216 -11.62 2.21 24.00
C MET A 216 -11.22 0.74 24.13
N GLU A 217 -12.12 -0.05 24.68
CA GLU A 217 -11.99 -1.49 24.83
C GLU A 217 -13.33 -2.18 24.53
N TRP A 218 -13.27 -3.46 24.16
CA TRP A 218 -14.47 -4.27 23.96
C TRP A 218 -15.08 -4.62 25.33
N ALA A 219 -16.26 -4.07 25.62
CA ALA A 219 -17.02 -4.43 26.80
C ALA A 219 -17.94 -5.63 26.49
N GLY A 220 -17.68 -6.78 27.13
CA GLY A 220 -18.53 -7.97 27.02
C GLY A 220 -17.80 -9.20 26.49
N MET A 221 -16.82 -9.69 27.25
CA MET A 221 -16.24 -11.03 27.06
C MET A 221 -16.85 -12.00 28.07
#